data_AF-A0A1C2G198-F1
#
_entry.id   AF-A0A1C2G198-F1
#
_cell.length_a   1.000
_cell.length_b   1.000
_cell.length_c   1.000
_cell.angle_alpha   90.00
_cell.angle_beta   90.00
_cell.angle_gamma   90.00
#
_symmetry.space_group_name_H-M   'P 1'
#
loop_
_entity.id
_entity.type
_entity.pdbx_description
1 polymer ?
#
loop_
_entity_poly.entity_id
_entity_poly.type
_entity_poly.pdbx_seq_one_letter_code
_entity_poly.pdbx_strand_id
1 'polypeptide(L)'
;MFKRLGPSTVQSASGSIIGITDRYTIEYRENDEMAKIAVDLGIPTFGVYRDTLTGWILANVTTLPMTDTDRLQVLDNIGRGLACMDVKVEWVYGPSP
;
A
#
# COMPACT_ATOMS: atom_id res chain seq x y z
N MET A 1 -16.35 18.04 -4.05
CA MET A 1 -15.51 17.80 -5.24
C MET A 1 -14.44 16.78 -4.83
N PHE A 2 -14.53 15.53 -5.29
CA PHE A 2 -13.52 14.51 -4.97
C PHE A 2 -12.25 14.81 -5.76
N LYS A 3 -11.14 15.10 -5.09
CA LYS A 3 -9.82 15.13 -5.73
C LYS A 3 -9.55 13.70 -6.20
N ARG A 4 -9.62 13.46 -7.51
CA ARG A 4 -9.07 12.26 -8.12
C ARG A 4 -7.58 12.28 -7.78
N LEU A 5 -7.18 11.45 -6.82
CA LEU A 5 -5.79 11.06 -6.70
C LEU A 5 -5.52 10.24 -7.96
N GLY A 6 -4.88 10.87 -8.95
CA GLY A 6 -4.25 10.11 -10.01
C GLY A 6 -3.18 9.20 -9.41
N PRO A 7 -2.65 8.25 -10.19
CA PRO A 7 -1.53 7.43 -9.73
C PRO A 7 -0.36 8.35 -9.33
N SER A 8 -0.22 8.57 -8.04
CA SER A 8 0.86 9.36 -7.45
C SER A 8 1.89 8.38 -6.94
N THR A 9 3.04 8.34 -7.60
CA THR A 9 4.19 7.57 -7.15
C THR A 9 4.94 8.36 -6.09
N VAL A 10 4.88 7.92 -4.84
CA VAL A 10 5.86 8.36 -3.84
C VAL A 10 7.04 7.42 -3.91
N GLN A 11 8.21 7.95 -4.27
CA GLN A 11 9.47 7.22 -4.26
C GLN A 11 10.23 7.59 -2.99
N SER A 12 10.43 6.63 -2.10
CA SER A 12 11.38 6.81 -0.99
C SER A 12 12.82 6.59 -1.49
N ALA A 13 13.80 7.12 -0.76
CA ALA A 13 15.23 6.85 -1.01
C ALA A 13 15.60 5.35 -0.89
N SER A 14 14.73 4.52 -0.30
CA SER A 14 14.89 3.07 -0.16
C SER A 14 14.27 2.25 -1.30
N GLY A 15 13.74 2.90 -2.36
CA GLY A 15 13.24 2.22 -3.55
C GLY A 15 11.77 1.83 -3.51
N SER A 16 11.02 2.23 -2.49
CA SER A 16 9.60 1.90 -2.35
C SER A 16 8.77 2.80 -3.27
N ILE A 17 8.18 2.23 -4.32
CA ILE A 17 7.17 2.92 -5.13
C ILE A 17 5.80 2.59 -4.54
N ILE A 18 5.13 3.61 -3.98
CA ILE A 18 3.71 3.55 -3.61
C ILE A 18 2.91 4.06 -4.82
N GLY A 19 2.16 3.19 -5.49
CA GLY A 19 1.24 3.58 -6.55
C GLY A 19 -0.22 3.33 -6.14
N ILE A 20 -1.05 4.36 -6.11
CA ILE A 20 -2.50 4.19 -6.00
C ILE A 20 -3.02 3.86 -7.40
N THR A 21 -3.27 2.57 -7.69
CA THR A 21 -3.60 2.12 -9.05
C THR A 21 -5.10 2.10 -9.36
N ASP A 22 -5.95 2.14 -8.33
CA ASP A 22 -7.39 2.34 -8.43
C ASP A 22 -7.94 3.09 -7.20
N ARG A 23 -9.27 3.09 -6.99
CA ARG A 23 -9.89 3.85 -5.89
C ARG A 23 -9.66 3.24 -4.51
N TYR A 24 -9.13 2.03 -4.40
CA TYR A 24 -9.13 1.29 -3.14
C TYR A 24 -7.87 0.45 -2.91
N THR A 25 -6.80 0.63 -3.69
CA THR A 25 -5.60 -0.21 -3.54
C THR A 25 -4.31 0.61 -3.63
N ILE A 26 -3.37 0.29 -2.75
CA ILE A 26 -1.98 0.72 -2.81
C ILE A 26 -1.13 -0.42 -3.33
N GLU A 27 -0.30 -0.13 -4.33
CA GLU A 27 0.80 -0.99 -4.78
C GLU A 27 2.10 -0.56 -4.10
N TYR A 28 2.76 -1.50 -3.42
CA TYR A 28 4.14 -1.39 -2.96
C TYR A 28 5.03 -2.19 -3.90
N ARG A 29 6.17 -1.64 -4.34
CA ARG A 29 7.13 -2.36 -5.19
C ARG A 29 8.54 -2.26 -4.65
N GLU A 30 9.28 -3.37 -4.73
CA GLU A 30 10.67 -3.53 -4.31
C GLU A 30 11.32 -4.67 -5.11
N ASN A 31 12.50 -4.45 -5.71
CA ASN A 31 13.30 -5.49 -6.38
C ASN A 31 12.52 -6.45 -7.31
N ASP A 32 11.68 -5.91 -8.20
CA ASP A 32 10.76 -6.64 -9.10
C ASP A 32 9.58 -7.37 -8.43
N GLU A 33 9.49 -7.31 -7.11
CA GLU A 33 8.35 -7.80 -6.32
C GLU A 33 7.31 -6.70 -6.12
N MET A 34 6.04 -7.08 -6.07
CA MET A 34 4.93 -6.17 -5.84
C MET A 34 4.02 -6.71 -4.73
N ALA A 35 3.52 -5.85 -3.87
CA ALA A 35 2.46 -6.16 -2.93
C ALA A 35 1.30 -5.19 -3.10
N LYS A 36 0.08 -5.66 -2.85
CA LYS A 36 -1.14 -4.85 -2.91
C LYS A 36 -1.82 -4.85 -1.54
N ILE A 37 -2.34 -3.70 -1.13
CA ILE A 37 -3.14 -3.59 0.09
C ILE A 37 -4.38 -2.74 -0.19
N ALA A 38 -5.52 -3.18 0.32
CA ALA A 38 -6.76 -2.42 0.22
C ALA A 38 -6.74 -1.21 1.15
N VAL A 39 -7.34 -0.12 0.68
CA VAL A 39 -7.48 1.15 1.39
C VAL A 39 -8.85 1.77 1.16
N ASP A 40 -9.33 2.54 2.13
CA ASP A 40 -10.44 3.46 1.99
C ASP A 40 -9.89 4.89 1.91
N LEU A 41 -10.15 5.55 0.78
CA LEU A 41 -9.62 6.87 0.48
C LEU A 41 -10.51 7.95 1.11
N GLY A 42 -10.26 8.27 2.38
CA GLY A 42 -10.78 9.46 3.04
C GLY A 42 -9.78 10.62 3.02
N ILE A 43 -10.23 11.86 2.86
CA ILE A 43 -9.36 13.03 3.11
C ILE A 43 -9.84 13.67 4.42
N PRO A 44 -8.98 13.86 5.43
CA PRO A 44 -7.51 13.69 5.43
C PRO A 44 -6.99 12.31 5.90
N THR A 45 -7.87 11.36 6.20
CA THR A 45 -7.50 10.06 6.79
C THR A 45 -7.76 8.89 5.83
N PHE A 46 -6.74 8.07 5.59
CA PHE A 46 -6.85 6.84 4.79
C PHE A 46 -6.99 5.65 5.73
N GLY A 47 -8.04 4.85 5.55
CA GLY A 47 -8.16 3.55 6.19
C GLY A 47 -7.33 2.52 5.42
N VAL A 48 -6.41 1.81 6.08
CA VAL A 48 -5.55 0.80 5.45
C VAL A 48 -5.85 -0.57 6.06
N TYR A 49 -6.34 -1.50 5.26
CA TYR A 49 -6.84 -2.81 5.69
C TYR A 49 -5.70 -3.83 5.72
N ARG A 50 -5.06 -4.00 6.87
CA ARG A 50 -3.84 -4.82 7.02
C ARG A 50 -4.01 -6.24 6.49
N ASP A 51 -5.16 -6.84 6.78
CA ASP A 51 -5.44 -8.24 6.47
C ASP A 51 -5.58 -8.51 4.97
N THR A 52 -5.68 -7.45 4.16
CA THR A 52 -5.74 -7.53 2.70
C THR A 52 -4.38 -7.41 2.01
N LEU A 53 -3.30 -7.19 2.76
CA LEU A 53 -1.96 -7.16 2.18
C LEU A 53 -1.68 -8.50 1.51
N THR A 54 -1.55 -8.47 0.19
CA THR A 54 -1.17 -9.63 -0.59
C THR A 54 0.25 -10.05 -0.22
N GLY A 55 0.55 -11.33 -0.41
CA GLY A 55 1.94 -11.76 -0.49
C GLY A 55 2.70 -11.08 -1.63
N TRP A 56 3.96 -11.46 -1.83
CA TRP A 56 4.78 -10.97 -2.93
C TRP A 56 4.24 -11.48 -4.27
N ILE A 57 3.93 -10.56 -5.16
CA ILE A 57 3.50 -10.81 -6.53
C ILE A 57 4.74 -10.66 -7.41
N LEU A 58 5.22 -11.78 -7.94
CA LEU A 58 6.33 -11.81 -8.88
C LEU A 58 5.84 -11.62 -10.31
N ALA A 59 6.72 -11.12 -11.20
CA ALA A 59 6.46 -11.07 -12.63
C ALA A 59 6.06 -12.48 -13.12
N ASN A 60 4.78 -12.65 -13.48
CA ASN A 60 4.06 -13.89 -13.83
C ASN A 60 3.11 -14.49 -12.76
N VAL A 61 2.35 -13.63 -12.05
CA VAL A 61 1.08 -13.91 -11.32
C VAL A 61 1.21 -14.79 -10.07
N THR A 62 2.33 -15.49 -9.86
CA THR A 62 2.55 -16.23 -8.61
C THR A 62 2.58 -15.27 -7.44
N THR A 63 1.64 -15.45 -6.52
CA THR A 63 1.65 -14.79 -5.21
C THR A 63 2.34 -15.71 -4.23
N LEU A 64 3.48 -15.27 -3.68
CA LEU A 64 4.22 -15.97 -2.65
C LEU A 64 3.83 -15.43 -1.26
N PRO A 65 3.63 -16.28 -0.25
CA PRO A 65 3.38 -15.82 1.10
C PRO A 65 4.57 -14.97 1.59
N MET A 66 4.26 -13.88 2.29
CA MET A 66 5.26 -13.08 3.00
C MET A 66 5.60 -13.72 4.34
N THR A 67 6.84 -13.54 4.79
CA THR A 67 7.16 -13.77 6.21
C THR A 67 6.52 -12.69 7.08
N ASP A 68 6.34 -12.96 8.37
CA ASP A 68 5.83 -11.94 9.31
C ASP A 68 6.73 -10.70 9.35
N THR A 69 8.04 -10.90 9.21
CA THR A 69 9.04 -9.81 9.13
C THR A 69 8.81 -8.96 7.88
N ASP A 70 8.70 -9.58 6.71
CA ASP A 70 8.48 -8.84 5.44
C ASP A 70 7.14 -8.10 5.47
N ARG A 71 6.10 -8.76 5.98
CA ARG A 71 4.78 -8.17 6.15
C ARG A 71 4.83 -6.90 7.00
N LEU A 72 5.52 -6.94 8.14
CA LEU A 72 5.68 -5.76 9.00
C LEU A 72 6.49 -4.66 8.32
N GLN A 73 7.55 -5.01 7.60
CA GLN A 73 8.38 -4.06 6.86
C GLN A 73 7.60 -3.37 5.74
N VAL A 74 6.83 -4.11 4.95
CA VAL A 74 5.99 -3.56 3.88
C VAL A 74 4.94 -2.62 4.45
N LEU A 75 4.26 -3.00 5.55
CA LEU A 75 3.29 -2.13 6.22
C LEU A 75 3.94 -0.84 6.76
N ASP A 76 5.11 -0.92 7.38
CA ASP A 76 5.83 0.26 7.87
C ASP A 76 6.22 1.19 6.71
N ASN A 77 6.75 0.66 5.62
CA ASN A 77 7.12 1.45 4.44
C ASN A 77 5.90 2.11 3.77
N ILE A 78 4.77 1.40 3.68
CA ILE A 78 3.50 1.97 3.19
C ILE A 78 3.05 3.12 4.10
N GLY A 79 3.07 2.91 5.42
CA GLY A 79 2.72 3.95 6.40
C GLY A 79 3.59 5.20 6.28
N ARG A 80 4.91 5.02 6.13
CA ARG A 80 5.86 6.13 5.94
C ARG A 80 5.62 6.87 4.64
N GLY A 81 5.42 6.17 3.53
CA GLY A 81 5.20 6.83 2.24
C GLY A 81 3.86 7.57 2.17
N LEU A 82 2.81 7.07 2.82
CA LEU A 82 1.55 7.80 3.00
C LEU A 82 1.72 9.05 3.87
N ALA A 83 2.50 8.98 4.94
CA ALA A 83 2.80 10.16 5.78
C ALA A 83 3.53 11.26 5.01
N CYS A 84 4.40 10.90 4.05
CA CYS A 84 5.05 11.87 3.15
C CYS A 84 4.06 12.57 2.18
N MET A 85 2.84 12.07 2.03
CA MET A 85 1.78 12.69 1.23
C MET A 85 0.88 13.63 2.03
N ASP A 86 1.25 13.97 3.28
CA ASP A 86 0.42 14.70 4.24
C ASP A 86 -0.94 14.01 4.51
N VAL A 87 -0.96 12.67 4.46
CA VAL A 87 -2.13 11.84 4.75
C VAL A 87 -1.99 11.19 6.12
N LYS A 88 -3.07 11.21 6.92
CA LYS A 88 -3.13 10.45 8.16
C LYS A 88 -3.52 9.00 7.87
N VAL A 89 -2.74 8.04 8.36
CA VAL A 89 -3.03 6.60 8.19
C VAL A 89 -3.79 6.07 9.40
N GLU A 90 -4.88 5.35 9.15
CA GLU A 90 -5.61 4.56 10.13
C GLU A 90 -5.52 3.07 9.77
N TRP A 91 -4.96 2.26 10.67
CA TRP A 91 -4.82 0.83 10.46
C TRP A 91 -6.11 0.11 10.86
N VAL A 92 -6.77 -0.51 9.87
CA VAL A 92 -8.03 -1.21 10.04
C VAL A 92 -7.79 -2.72 10.12
N TYR A 93 -8.44 -3.37 11.09
CA TYR A 93 -8.51 -4.82 11.22
C TYR A 93 -9.88 -5.30 10.73
N GLY A 94 -9.91 -6.33 9.89
CA GLY A 94 -11.16 -6.83 9.28
C GLY A 94 -11.21 -6.72 7.75
N PRO A 95 -12.33 -7.15 7.14
CA PRO A 95 -12.45 -7.23 5.69
C PRO A 95 -12.42 -5.83 5.05
N SER A 96 -11.88 -5.74 3.83
CA SER A 96 -12.02 -4.54 3.01
C SER A 96 -13.49 -4.29 2.65
N PRO A 97 -13.90 -3.02 2.49
CA PRO A 97 -15.25 -2.63 2.08
C PRO A 97 -15.58 -3.09 0.65
#